data_AF-A0A535VD50-F1
#
_entry.id   AF-A0A535VD50-F1
#
_cell.length_a   1.000
_cell.length_b   1.000
_cell.length_c   1.000
_cell.angle_alpha   90.00
_cell.angle_beta   90.00
_cell.angle_gamma   90.00
#
_symmetry.space_group_name_H-M   'P 1'
#
loop_
_entity.id
_entity.type
_entity.pdbx_description
1 polymer ?
#
loop_
_entity_poly.entity_id
_entity_poly.type
_entity_poly.pdbx_seq_one_letter_code
_entity_poly.pdbx_strand_id
1 'polypeptide(L)'
;MRCWAAVWAYAPSTTASIRLSRCEGSRAKRKGKKVVVLVALGLWTDGSGKREILDWQVADGESKAAWEPFVHRLWKRGLRPEKGLQAVIRDGCGE
;
A
#
# COMPACT_ATOMS: atom_id res chain seq x y z
N MET A 1 -23.16 -3.89 -9.34
CA MET A 1 -21.87 -4.45 -8.87
C MET A 1 -21.83 -4.23 -7.37
N ARG A 2 -21.38 -5.19 -6.56
CA ARG A 2 -21.27 -5.05 -5.10
C ARG A 2 -19.89 -5.55 -4.71
N CYS A 3 -19.01 -4.64 -4.32
CA CYS A 3 -17.61 -4.95 -4.01
C CYS A 3 -17.17 -4.28 -2.71
N TRP A 4 -16.29 -4.96 -1.99
CA TRP A 4 -15.55 -4.42 -0.86
C TRP A 4 -14.14 -4.09 -1.34
N ALA A 5 -13.57 -3.01 -0.82
CA ALA A 5 -12.14 -2.72 -0.97
C ALA A 5 -11.47 -3.02 0.37
N ALA A 6 -10.70 -4.10 0.43
CA ALA A 6 -9.78 -4.35 1.52
C ALA A 6 -8.44 -3.75 1.13
N VAL A 7 -7.91 -2.85 1.94
CA VAL A 7 -6.65 -2.18 1.70
C VAL A 7 -5.64 -2.68 2.72
N TRP A 8 -4.62 -3.39 2.25
CA TRP A 8 -3.61 -4.01 3.10
C TRP A 8 -2.25 -3.37 2.83
N ALA A 9 -1.52 -3.07 3.90
CA ALA A 9 -0.13 -2.65 3.84
C ALA A 9 0.75 -3.87 4.14
N TYR A 10 1.67 -4.18 3.22
CA TYR A 10 2.75 -5.13 3.47
C TYR A 10 4.06 -4.35 3.55
N ALA A 11 4.77 -4.48 4.68
CA ALA A 11 6.03 -3.79 4.93
C ALA A 11 7.21 -4.77 4.89
N PRO A 12 7.83 -5.03 3.72
CA PRO A 12 9.12 -5.70 3.70
C PRO A 12 10.20 -4.68 4.09
N SER A 13 10.79 -4.85 5.27
CA SER A 13 12.05 -4.17 5.58
C SER A 13 13.15 -4.77 4.70
N THR A 14 13.67 -4.00 3.72
CA THR A 14 15.09 -3.79 3.38
C THR A 14 15.23 -3.40 1.90
N THR A 15 15.56 -2.13 1.62
CA THR A 15 16.20 -1.75 0.34
C THR A 15 17.66 -1.40 0.62
N ALA A 16 18.56 -2.31 0.25
CA ALA A 16 19.99 -2.13 0.42
C ALA A 16 20.54 -1.29 -0.75
N SER A 17 20.76 0.01 -0.54
CA SER A 17 21.64 0.78 -1.42
C SER A 17 23.08 0.67 -0.90
N ILE A 18 23.89 -0.20 -1.50
CA ILE A 18 25.33 -0.27 -1.23
C ILE A 18 25.99 0.88 -1.99
N ARG A 19 26.44 1.94 -1.30
CA ARG A 19 27.48 2.82 -1.84
C ARG A 19 28.83 2.16 -1.53
N LEU A 20 29.50 1.67 -2.56
CA LEU A 20 30.92 1.29 -2.47
C LEU A 20 31.74 2.58 -2.41
N SER A 21 32.10 3.04 -1.22
CA SER A 21 33.19 4.00 -1.04
C SER A 21 34.50 3.22 -0.87
N ARG A 22 35.48 3.53 -1.73
CA ARG A 22 36.79 2.89 -1.73
C ARG A 22 37.55 3.26 -0.44
N CYS A 23 37.78 2.24 0.38
CA CYS A 23 38.76 2.09 1.48
C CYS A 23 38.96 3.29 2.42
N GLU A 24 38.35 3.24 3.62
CA GLU A 24 39.07 3.31 4.91
C GLU A 24 38.09 3.02 6.07
N GLY A 25 38.35 1.95 6.83
CA GLY A 25 38.04 1.83 8.28
C GLY A 25 36.65 2.14 8.85
N SER A 26 35.59 2.29 8.06
CA SER A 26 34.29 2.77 8.58
C SER A 26 33.20 1.71 8.42
N ARG A 27 32.70 1.15 9.54
CA ARG A 27 31.42 0.42 9.53
C ARG A 27 30.33 1.41 9.14
N ALA A 28 29.96 1.44 7.87
CA ALA A 28 28.81 2.20 7.39
C ALA A 28 27.56 1.69 8.14
N LYS A 29 27.03 2.49 9.07
CA LYS A 29 25.72 2.25 9.67
C LYS A 29 24.72 2.20 8.52
N ARG A 30 24.17 1.00 8.25
CA ARG A 30 23.09 0.81 7.29
C ARG A 30 21.85 1.54 7.83
N LYS A 31 21.61 2.78 7.38
CA LYS A 31 20.32 3.45 7.56
C LYS A 31 19.34 2.87 6.54
N GLY A 32 18.68 1.77 6.88
CA GLY A 32 17.56 1.27 6.10
C GLY A 32 16.42 2.28 6.16
N LYS A 33 15.89 2.70 5.01
CA LYS A 33 14.62 3.43 4.95
C LYS A 33 13.48 2.43 5.10
N LYS A 34 12.51 2.73 5.96
CA LYS A 34 11.26 1.95 6.05
C LYS A 34 10.48 2.24 4.77
N VAL A 35 10.17 1.18 4.03
CA VAL A 35 9.36 1.25 2.81
C VAL A 35 8.19 0.30 3.01
N VAL A 36 6.99 0.74 2.63
CA VAL A 36 5.76 -0.04 2.70
C VAL A 36 5.13 -0.13 1.32
N VAL A 37 4.42 -1.23 1.07
CA VAL A 37 3.62 -1.39 -0.14
C VAL A 37 2.15 -1.34 0.28
N LEU A 38 1.45 -0.31 -0.17
CA LEU A 38 0.01 -0.18 -0.04
C LEU A 38 -0.65 -0.95 -1.18
N VAL A 39 -1.55 -1.88 -0.88
CA VAL A 39 -2.24 -2.70 -1.87
C VAL A 39 -3.74 -2.58 -1.67
N ALA A 40 -4.46 -2.31 -2.76
CA ALA A 40 -5.92 -2.33 -2.78
C ALA A 40 -6.39 -3.66 -3.36
N LEU A 41 -7.07 -4.46 -2.55
CA LEU A 41 -7.69 -5.72 -2.91
C LEU A 41 -9.20 -5.54 -3.02
N GLY A 42 -9.74 -5.82 -4.21
CA GLY A 42 -11.17 -5.90 -4.47
C GLY A 42 -11.70 -7.27 -4.09
N LEU A 43 -12.80 -7.29 -3.34
CA LEU A 43 -13.55 -8.51 -3.00
C LEU A 43 -14.97 -8.35 -3.53
N TRP A 44 -15.47 -9.33 -4.29
CA TRP A 44 -16.85 -9.30 -4.80
C TRP A 44 -17.79 -10.06 -3.88
N THR A 45 -18.97 -9.47 -3.61
CA THR A 45 -19.99 -10.05 -2.72
C THR A 45 -21.18 -10.66 -3.47
N ASP A 46 -21.01 -10.92 -4.76
CA ASP A 46 -21.99 -11.58 -5.62
C ASP A 46 -22.06 -13.11 -5.44
N GLY A 47 -21.30 -13.66 -4.47
CA GLY A 47 -21.22 -15.11 -4.22
C GLY A 47 -20.17 -15.83 -5.09
N SER A 48 -19.53 -15.15 -6.05
CA SER A 48 -18.47 -15.75 -6.89
C SER A 48 -17.17 -16.02 -6.12
N GLY A 49 -16.99 -15.38 -4.96
CA GLY A 49 -15.73 -15.44 -4.21
C GLY A 49 -14.54 -14.77 -4.92
N LYS A 50 -14.78 -14.00 -6.00
CA LYS A 50 -13.74 -13.32 -6.76
C LYS A 50 -12.96 -12.34 -5.87
N ARG A 51 -11.63 -12.33 -6.05
CA ARG A 51 -10.69 -11.38 -5.40
C ARG A 51 -9.67 -10.92 -6.42
N GLU A 52 -9.32 -9.64 -6.42
CA GLU A 52 -8.40 -9.06 -7.43
C GLU A 52 -7.65 -7.86 -6.87
N ILE A 53 -6.37 -7.73 -7.20
CA ILE A 53 -5.59 -6.53 -6.87
C ILE A 53 -5.99 -5.41 -7.82
N LEU A 54 -6.57 -4.33 -7.29
CA LEU A 54 -7.07 -3.20 -8.07
C LEU A 54 -5.98 -2.16 -8.35
N ASP A 55 -5.07 -1.98 -7.40
CA ASP A 55 -3.94 -1.06 -7.50
C ASP A 55 -2.94 -1.32 -6.36
N TRP A 56 -1.73 -0.79 -6.49
CA TRP A 56 -0.72 -0.81 -5.44
C TRP A 56 0.21 0.40 -5.54
N GLN A 57 0.89 0.73 -4.44
CA GLN A 57 1.85 1.83 -4.38
C GLN A 57 2.95 1.55 -3.37
N VAL A 58 4.19 1.84 -3.74
CA VAL A 58 5.30 1.93 -2.78
C VAL A 58 5.25 3.29 -2.09
N ALA A 59 5.32 3.30 -0.77
CA ALA A 59 5.32 4.49 0.06
C ALA A 59 6.40 4.42 1.15
N ASP A 60 6.81 5.57 1.68
CA ASP A 60 7.79 5.64 2.77
C ASP A 60 7.18 5.33 4.16
N GLY A 61 5.87 5.06 4.23
CA GLY A 61 5.16 4.72 5.45
C GLY A 61 3.64 4.66 5.27
N GLU A 62 2.92 4.47 6.38
CA GLU A 62 1.45 4.33 6.42
C GLU A 62 0.76 5.62 6.91
N SER A 63 1.43 6.76 6.76
CA SER A 63 0.89 8.05 7.17
C SER A 63 -0.28 8.49 6.28
N LYS A 64 -1.12 9.41 6.76
CA LYS A 64 -2.19 10.02 5.97
C LYS A 64 -1.68 10.56 4.62
N ALA A 65 -0.52 11.22 4.63
CA ALA A 65 0.11 11.76 3.43
C ALA A 65 0.51 10.69 2.40
N ALA A 66 0.81 9.46 2.84
CA ALA A 66 1.04 8.32 1.96
C ALA A 66 -0.28 7.73 1.42
N TRP A 67 -1.31 7.67 2.26
CA TRP A 67 -2.63 7.12 1.90
C TRP A 67 -3.44 8.00 0.94
N GLU A 68 -3.44 9.31 1.15
CA GLU A 68 -4.26 10.27 0.40
C GLU A 68 -4.08 10.19 -1.13
N PRO A 69 -2.86 10.23 -1.70
CA PRO A 69 -2.70 10.10 -3.15
C PRO A 69 -3.12 8.72 -3.67
N PHE A 70 -2.93 7.66 -2.88
CA PHE A 70 -3.33 6.30 -3.24
C PHE A 70 -4.85 6.16 -3.33
N VAL A 71 -5.57 6.59 -2.28
CA VAL A 71 -7.04 6.54 -2.23
C VAL A 71 -7.66 7.44 -3.30
N HIS A 72 -7.09 8.63 -3.53
CA HIS A 72 -7.58 9.51 -4.58
C HIS A 72 -7.43 8.91 -5.99
N ARG A 73 -6.38 8.12 -6.23
CA ARG A 73 -6.20 7.39 -7.49
C ARG A 73 -7.27 6.32 -7.68
N LEU A 74 -7.58 5.55 -6.63
CA LEU A 74 -8.68 4.58 -6.63
C LEU A 74 -10.04 5.23 -6.88
N TRP A 75 -10.29 6.38 -6.24
CA TRP A 75 -11.52 7.16 -6.44
C TRP A 75 -11.69 7.63 -7.89
N LYS A 76 -10.60 8.11 -8.52
CA LYS A 76 -10.59 8.50 -9.94
C LYS A 76 -10.85 7.31 -10.87
N ARG A 77 -10.37 6.11 -10.52
CA ARG A 77 -10.67 4.86 -11.25
C ARG A 77 -12.12 4.39 -11.10
N GLY A 78 -12.87 4.97 -10.16
CA GLY A 78 -14.29 4.70 -9.98
C GLY A 78 -14.62 3.76 -8.81
N LEU A 79 -13.70 3.55 -7.87
CA LEU A 79 -14.06 2.98 -6.56
C LEU A 79 -14.90 3.99 -5.79
N ARG A 80 -16.21 3.96 -6.03
CA ARG A 80 -17.18 4.86 -5.41
C ARG A 80 -18.44 4.12 -4.96
N PRO A 81 -19.15 4.61 -3.93
CA PRO A 81 -20.39 3.99 -3.46
C PRO A 81 -21.42 3.81 -4.57
N GLU A 82 -21.56 4.79 -5.46
CA GLU A 82 -22.53 4.75 -6.57
C GLU A 82 -22.22 3.64 -7.58
N LYS A 83 -20.97 3.18 -7.64
CA LYS A 83 -20.53 2.07 -8.51
C LYS A 83 -20.50 0.72 -7.78
N GLY A 84 -20.95 0.67 -6.52
CA GLY A 84 -21.09 -0.57 -5.77
C GLY A 84 -20.05 -0.82 -4.69
N LEU A 85 -19.20 0.16 -4.36
CA LEU A 85 -18.32 0.07 -3.21
C LEU A 85 -19.15 0.06 -1.93
N GLN A 86 -19.07 -1.02 -1.16
CA GLN A 86 -19.85 -1.18 0.07
C GLN A 86 -19.07 -0.82 1.33
N ALA A 87 -17.77 -1.13 1.35
CA ALA A 87 -16.93 -0.91 2.52
C ALA A 87 -15.47 -0.72 2.10
N VAL A 88 -14.75 0.09 2.88
CA VAL A 88 -13.30 0.20 2.84
C VAL A 88 -12.78 -0.29 4.19
N ILE A 89 -11.95 -1.32 4.16
CA ILE A 89 -11.35 -1.90 5.37
C ILE A 89 -9.85 -1.69 5.30
N ARG A 90 -9.31 -1.13 6.36
CA ARG A 90 -7.88 -0.93 6.61
C ARG A 90 -7.56 -1.68 7.90
N ASP A 91 -6.37 -2.24 7.99
CA ASP A 91 -5.84 -2.67 9.28
C ASP A 91 -5.51 -1.44 10.14
N GLY A 92 -6.07 -1.37 11.34
CA GLY A 92 -6.08 -0.18 12.19
C GLY A 92 -4.73 0.06 12.86
N CYS A 93 -3.72 0.47 12.10
CA CYS A 93 -2.41 0.84 12.62
C CYS A 93 -1.89 2.12 11.94
N GLY A 94 -2.27 3.28 12.48
CA GLY A 94 -1.78 4.59 12.04
C GLY A 94 -2.58 5.72 12.69
N GLU A 95 -1.88 6.75 13.19
CA GLU A 95 -2.44 7.94 13.87
C GLU A 95 -3.62 8.60 13.15
#